data_AF-A0A433SKS9-F1
#
_entry.id   AF-A0A433SKS9-F1
#
_cell.length_a   1.000
_cell.length_b   1.000
_cell.length_c   1.000
_cell.angle_alpha   90.00
_cell.angle_beta   90.00
_cell.angle_gamma   90.00
#
_symmetry.space_group_name_H-M   'P 1'
#
loop_
_entity.id
_entity.type
_entity.pdbx_description
1 polymer ?
#
loop_
_entity_poly.entity_id
_entity_poly.type
_entity_poly.pdbx_seq_one_letter_code
_entity_poly.pdbx_strand_id
1 'polypeptide(L)'
;MTKLKLNSTWKKDDKPKEAKEDPPIVKYLTSQAQRLTQCPMAILTKAAPVLNVEHFIDIMPVAWELMLESDQELAAAAASVFLLSSAKSSDKARNMIIKEMQHEETAQRINAVLR
;
A
#
# COMPACT_ATOMS: atom_id res chain seq x y z
N MET A 1 -14.65 39.68 62.54
CA MET A 1 -14.31 38.56 61.65
C MET A 1 -15.10 38.78 60.37
N THR A 2 -14.59 39.28 59.23
CA THR A 2 -13.25 39.10 58.59
C THR A 2 -12.89 37.62 58.48
N LYS A 3 -12.61 37.00 57.33
CA LYS A 3 -12.65 37.40 55.88
C LYS A 3 -13.52 36.34 55.14
N LEU A 4 -13.70 36.23 53.82
CA LEU A 4 -13.13 36.83 52.59
C LEU A 4 -14.17 36.66 51.44
N LYS A 5 -14.09 37.43 50.33
CA LYS A 5 -14.69 37.03 49.03
C LYS A 5 -13.61 36.35 48.17
N LEU A 6 -13.81 35.06 47.84
CA LEU A 6 -12.86 34.32 47.00
C LEU A 6 -13.11 34.60 45.52
N ASN A 7 -12.46 35.63 44.98
CA ASN A 7 -12.54 35.98 43.56
C ASN A 7 -11.42 35.27 42.78
N SER A 8 -11.60 33.98 42.46
CA SER A 8 -10.61 33.20 41.71
C SER A 8 -10.83 33.33 40.20
N THR A 9 -10.28 34.39 39.61
CA THR A 9 -10.24 34.59 38.16
C THR A 9 -9.23 33.62 37.53
N TRP A 10 -9.63 32.36 37.36
CA TRP A 10 -8.86 31.39 36.58
C TRP A 10 -8.98 31.72 35.08
N LYS A 11 -8.17 32.67 34.61
CA LYS A 11 -7.86 32.72 33.18
C LYS A 11 -7.02 31.48 32.86
N LYS A 12 -7.65 30.47 32.26
CA LYS A 12 -6.91 29.54 31.40
C LYS A 12 -6.44 30.36 30.20
N ASP A 13 -5.15 30.64 30.14
CA ASP A 13 -4.50 30.95 28.87
C ASP A 13 -4.47 29.65 28.05
N ASP A 14 -5.62 29.29 27.46
CA ASP A 14 -5.68 28.39 26.32
C ASP A 14 -5.07 29.12 25.11
N LYS A 15 -3.75 29.37 25.17
CA LYS A 15 -2.98 29.64 23.97
C LYS A 15 -3.15 28.39 23.10
N PRO A 16 -3.71 28.50 21.88
CA PRO A 16 -3.66 27.39 20.95
C PRO A 16 -2.18 27.00 20.81
N LYS A 17 -1.88 25.73 21.02
CA LYS A 17 -0.56 25.20 20.66
C LYS A 17 -0.41 25.44 19.17
N GLU A 18 0.36 26.44 18.79
CA GLU A 18 0.76 26.64 17.40
C GLU A 18 1.28 25.29 16.91
N ALA A 19 0.61 24.74 15.90
CA ALA A 19 1.06 23.52 15.26
C ALA A 19 2.39 23.87 14.59
N LYS A 20 3.49 23.62 15.30
CA LYS A 20 4.84 23.78 14.75
C LYS A 20 4.87 22.96 13.47
N GLU A 21 4.97 23.64 12.34
CA GLU A 21 5.04 22.95 11.06
C GLU A 21 6.23 21.99 11.08
N ASP A 22 5.98 20.76 10.64
CA ASP A 22 7.04 19.76 10.52
C ASP A 22 8.19 20.31 9.65
N PRO A 23 9.45 20.11 10.05
CA PRO A 23 10.60 20.52 9.25
C PRO A 23 10.46 20.01 7.80
N PRO A 24 10.90 20.77 6.78
CA PRO A 24 10.74 20.38 5.38
C PRO A 24 11.26 18.97 5.05
N ILE A 25 12.32 18.53 5.73
CA ILE A 25 12.86 17.16 5.61
C ILE A 25 11.89 16.09 6.14
N VAL A 26 11.16 16.35 7.23
CA VAL A 26 10.14 15.44 7.78
C VAL A 26 8.97 15.34 6.80
N LYS A 27 8.47 16.48 6.31
CA LYS A 27 7.43 16.52 5.27
C LYS A 27 7.84 15.74 4.02
N TYR A 28 9.09 15.91 3.55
CA TYR A 28 9.62 15.15 2.42
C TYR A 28 9.69 13.64 2.70
N LEU A 29 10.21 13.23 3.85
CA LEU A 29 10.32 11.82 4.21
C LEU A 29 8.94 11.15 4.24
N THR A 30 7.97 11.74 4.94
CA THR A 30 6.62 11.17 5.09
C THR A 30 5.82 11.15 3.77
N SER A 31 6.06 12.11 2.86
CA SER A 31 5.29 12.22 1.60
C SER A 31 5.93 11.54 0.39
N GLN A 32 7.26 11.45 0.31
CA GLN A 32 7.97 10.99 -0.89
C GLN A 32 8.94 9.84 -0.66
N ALA A 33 9.57 9.74 0.52
CA ALA A 33 10.60 8.72 0.77
C ALA A 33 10.10 7.49 1.57
N GLN A 34 9.00 7.63 2.32
CA GLN A 34 8.46 6.55 3.15
C GLN A 34 7.61 5.54 2.35
N ARG A 35 7.08 5.95 1.18
CA ARG A 35 6.26 5.12 0.29
C ARG A 35 7.02 4.81 -1.00
N LEU A 36 7.98 3.89 -0.90
CA LEU A 36 8.82 3.42 -2.03
C LEU A 36 8.67 1.91 -2.32
N THR A 37 7.86 1.22 -1.51
CA THR A 37 7.49 -0.20 -1.58
C THR A 37 6.88 -0.58 -2.93
N GLN A 38 5.99 0.27 -3.45
CA GLN A 38 5.29 0.16 -4.73
C GLN A 38 6.16 0.49 -5.96
N CYS A 39 7.30 1.17 -5.79
CA CYS A 39 8.14 1.64 -6.91
C CYS A 39 8.57 0.53 -7.90
N PRO A 40 8.99 -0.68 -7.49
CA PRO A 40 9.35 -1.74 -8.44
C PRO A 40 8.19 -2.13 -9.36
N MET A 41 6.98 -2.27 -8.82
CA MET A 41 5.77 -2.60 -9.60
C MET A 41 5.36 -1.45 -10.52
N ALA A 42 5.48 -0.20 -10.06
CA ALA A 42 5.26 0.99 -10.89
C ALA A 42 6.27 1.10 -12.04
N ILE A 43 7.53 0.73 -11.83
CA ILE A 43 8.56 0.68 -12.88
C ILE A 43 8.24 -0.42 -13.91
N LEU A 44 7.89 -1.63 -13.47
CA LEU A 44 7.48 -2.72 -14.37
C LEU A 44 6.27 -2.35 -15.24
N THR A 45 5.29 -1.68 -14.66
CA THR A 45 4.11 -1.18 -15.37
C THR A 45 4.50 -0.16 -16.47
N LYS A 46 5.46 0.73 -16.19
CA LYS A 46 5.99 1.69 -17.17
C LYS A 46 6.90 1.05 -18.23
N ALA A 47 7.61 -0.03 -17.87
CA ALA A 47 8.48 -0.78 -18.75
C ALA A 47 7.75 -1.75 -19.71
N ALA A 48 6.40 -1.83 -19.62
CA ALA A 48 5.55 -2.68 -20.43
C ALA A 48 5.79 -2.67 -21.97
N PRO A 49 6.17 -1.54 -22.61
CA PRO A 49 6.49 -1.52 -24.05
C PRO A 49 7.86 -2.13 -24.39
N VAL A 50 8.76 -2.25 -23.42
CA VAL A 50 10.16 -2.71 -23.59
C VAL A 50 10.33 -4.16 -23.13
N LEU A 51 9.54 -4.60 -22.15
CA LEU A 51 9.61 -5.94 -21.59
C LEU A 51 8.80 -6.96 -22.40
N ASN A 52 9.50 -8.03 -22.82
CA ASN A 52 8.92 -9.23 -23.44
C ASN A 52 7.92 -9.94 -22.51
N VAL A 53 7.10 -10.84 -23.06
CA VAL A 53 6.04 -11.55 -22.35
C VAL A 53 6.58 -12.46 -21.25
N GLU A 54 7.76 -13.03 -21.44
CA GLU A 54 8.44 -13.94 -20.51
C GLU A 54 8.67 -13.26 -19.15
N HIS A 55 9.19 -12.02 -19.14
CA HIS A 55 9.36 -11.25 -17.89
C HIS A 55 8.04 -11.03 -17.14
N PHE A 56 6.93 -10.91 -17.86
CA PHE A 56 5.60 -10.75 -17.28
C PHE A 56 5.03 -12.06 -16.73
N ILE A 57 5.39 -13.21 -17.32
CA ILE A 57 5.09 -14.54 -16.79
C ILE A 57 5.91 -14.79 -15.52
N ASP A 58 7.19 -14.43 -15.52
CA ASP A 58 8.10 -14.64 -14.38
C ASP A 58 7.73 -13.81 -13.15
N ILE A 59 7.25 -12.56 -13.33
CA ILE A 59 6.81 -11.70 -12.22
C ILE A 59 5.37 -11.97 -11.77
N MET A 60 4.55 -12.64 -12.58
CA MET A 60 3.13 -12.87 -12.27
C MET A 60 2.89 -13.51 -10.89
N PRO A 61 3.69 -14.50 -10.42
CA PRO A 61 3.50 -15.06 -9.08
C PRO A 61 3.85 -14.08 -7.96
N VAL A 62 4.86 -13.23 -8.15
CA VAL A 62 5.23 -12.19 -7.18
C VAL A 62 4.15 -11.12 -7.08
N ALA A 63 3.59 -10.71 -8.23
CA ALA A 63 2.49 -9.77 -8.28
C ALA A 63 1.23 -10.32 -7.57
N TRP A 64 0.92 -11.60 -7.76
CA TRP A 64 -0.20 -12.28 -7.09
C TRP A 64 -0.07 -12.29 -5.56
N GLU A 65 1.10 -12.64 -5.02
CA GLU A 65 1.29 -12.65 -3.56
C GLU A 65 1.14 -11.25 -2.95
N LEU A 66 1.67 -10.22 -3.63
CA LEU A 66 1.64 -8.84 -3.15
C LEU A 66 0.24 -8.18 -3.23
N MET A 67 -0.77 -8.83 -3.82
CA MET A 67 -2.15 -8.30 -3.84
C MET A 67 -2.82 -8.27 -2.46
N LEU A 68 -2.35 -9.06 -1.49
CA LEU A 68 -2.86 -9.05 -0.10
C LEU A 68 -1.99 -8.23 0.87
N GLU A 69 -1.07 -7.41 0.35
CA GLU A 69 -0.24 -6.56 1.19
C GLU A 69 -1.03 -5.48 1.92
N SER A 70 -0.58 -5.15 3.13
CA SER A 70 -1.21 -4.14 3.98
C SER A 70 -1.07 -2.71 3.42
N ASP A 71 -0.06 -2.48 2.59
CA ASP A 71 0.18 -1.23 1.87
C ASP A 71 -0.67 -1.20 0.58
N GLN A 72 -1.71 -0.36 0.61
CA GLN A 72 -2.64 -0.20 -0.52
C GLN A 72 -1.97 0.28 -1.80
N GLU A 73 -0.88 1.06 -1.74
CA GLU A 73 -0.17 1.49 -2.95
C GLU A 73 0.61 0.35 -3.58
N LEU A 74 1.22 -0.51 -2.74
CA LEU A 74 1.90 -1.73 -3.20
C LEU A 74 0.90 -2.74 -3.77
N ALA A 75 -0.20 -3.03 -3.06
CA ALA A 75 -1.22 -3.97 -3.52
C ALA A 75 -1.86 -3.52 -4.85
N ALA A 76 -2.18 -2.23 -4.99
CA ALA A 76 -2.71 -1.68 -6.24
C ALA A 76 -1.70 -1.72 -7.40
N ALA A 77 -0.42 -1.46 -7.14
CA ALA A 77 0.63 -1.56 -8.15
C ALA A 77 0.89 -3.03 -8.56
N ALA A 78 0.87 -3.96 -7.61
CA ALA A 78 0.97 -5.39 -7.85
C ALA A 78 -0.21 -5.92 -8.68
N ALA A 79 -1.45 -5.57 -8.32
CA ALA A 79 -2.64 -5.89 -9.12
C ALA A 79 -2.55 -5.33 -10.56
N SER A 80 -2.02 -4.11 -10.72
CA SER A 80 -1.80 -3.51 -12.05
C SER A 80 -0.80 -4.30 -12.90
N VAL A 81 0.30 -4.77 -12.29
CA VAL A 81 1.27 -5.67 -12.96
C VAL A 81 0.64 -7.02 -13.28
N PHE A 82 -0.14 -7.60 -12.36
CA PHE A 82 -0.83 -8.88 -12.59
C PHE A 82 -1.84 -8.81 -13.74
N LEU A 83 -2.64 -7.74 -13.82
CA LEU A 83 -3.57 -7.49 -14.94
C LEU A 83 -2.84 -7.32 -16.27
N LEU A 84 -1.74 -6.57 -16.28
CA LEU A 84 -0.88 -6.40 -17.47
C LEU A 84 -0.25 -7.73 -17.92
N SER A 85 0.25 -8.54 -16.98
CA SER A 85 0.74 -9.89 -17.26
C SER A 85 -0.35 -10.79 -17.81
N SER A 86 -1.57 -10.71 -17.26
CA SER A 86 -2.75 -11.46 -17.72
C SER A 86 -3.18 -11.05 -19.13
N ALA A 87 -3.07 -9.77 -19.49
CA ALA A 87 -3.35 -9.28 -20.83
C ALA A 87 -2.31 -9.75 -21.87
N LYS A 88 -1.05 -9.97 -21.45
CA LYS A 88 0.02 -10.52 -22.30
C LYS A 88 0.02 -12.05 -22.37
N SER A 89 -0.45 -12.75 -21.33
CA SER A 89 -0.50 -14.22 -21.28
C SER A 89 -1.68 -14.71 -20.42
N SER A 90 -2.87 -14.69 -21.01
CA SER A 90 -4.14 -15.06 -20.35
C SER A 90 -4.16 -16.51 -19.88
N ASP A 91 -3.60 -17.45 -20.65
CA ASP A 91 -3.53 -18.87 -20.28
C ASP A 91 -2.66 -19.10 -19.03
N LYS A 92 -1.56 -18.36 -18.89
CA LYS A 92 -0.69 -18.45 -17.71
C LYS A 92 -1.39 -17.91 -16.47
N ALA A 93 -2.03 -16.75 -16.58
CA ALA A 93 -2.82 -16.17 -15.49
C ALA A 93 -3.98 -17.08 -15.07
N ARG A 94 -4.75 -17.60 -16.04
CA ARG A 94 -5.85 -18.55 -15.78
C ARG A 94 -5.37 -19.81 -15.07
N ASN A 95 -4.30 -20.43 -15.56
CA ASN A 95 -3.75 -21.65 -14.97
C ASN A 95 -3.22 -21.40 -13.56
N MET A 96 -2.62 -20.22 -13.31
CA MET A 96 -2.21 -19.82 -11.97
C MET A 96 -3.42 -19.67 -11.03
N ILE A 97 -4.43 -18.87 -11.40
CA ILE A 97 -5.62 -18.65 -10.56
C ILE A 97 -6.32 -19.97 -10.22
N ILE A 98 -6.49 -20.87 -11.21
CA ILE A 98 -7.09 -22.18 -10.99
C ILE A 98 -6.26 -23.03 -10.01
N LYS A 99 -4.92 -23.02 -10.16
CA LYS A 99 -4.01 -23.73 -9.24
C LYS A 99 -4.16 -23.23 -7.80
N GLU A 100 -4.16 -21.92 -7.58
CA GLU A 100 -4.26 -21.34 -6.24
C GLU A 100 -5.64 -21.55 -5.61
N MET A 101 -6.72 -21.52 -6.41
CA MET A 101 -8.07 -21.89 -5.96
C MET A 101 -8.22 -23.38 -5.63
N GLN A 102 -7.38 -24.25 -6.20
CA GLN A 102 -7.37 -25.70 -5.98
C GLN A 102 -6.25 -26.17 -5.04
N HIS A 103 -5.56 -25.26 -4.36
CA HIS A 103 -4.44 -25.58 -3.47
C HIS A 103 -4.88 -26.49 -2.31
N GLU A 104 -4.04 -27.45 -1.91
CA GLU A 104 -4.33 -28.40 -0.82
C GLU A 104 -4.66 -27.70 0.51
N GLU A 105 -3.92 -26.64 0.81
CA GLU A 105 -4.11 -25.83 2.02
C GLU A 105 -5.33 -24.91 1.91
N THR A 106 -6.27 -25.04 2.86
CA THR A 106 -7.51 -24.24 2.93
C THR A 106 -7.26 -22.74 3.05
N ALA A 107 -6.23 -22.32 3.79
CA ALA A 107 -5.89 -20.91 3.94
C ALA A 107 -5.50 -20.28 2.60
N GLN A 108 -4.71 -20.98 1.79
CA GLN A 108 -4.33 -20.50 0.45
C GLN A 108 -5.54 -20.40 -0.48
N ARG A 109 -6.48 -21.37 -0.45
CA ARG A 109 -7.73 -21.26 -1.24
C ARG A 109 -8.59 -20.06 -0.83
N ILE A 110 -8.67 -19.74 0.46
CA ILE A 110 -9.38 -18.56 0.96
C ILE A 110 -8.68 -17.27 0.48
N ASN A 111 -7.35 -17.21 0.62
CA ASN A 111 -6.56 -16.09 0.14
C ASN A 111 -6.65 -15.91 -1.40
N ALA A 112 -6.77 -16.99 -2.16
CA ALA A 112 -6.94 -16.97 -3.62
C ALA A 112 -8.31 -16.41 -4.06
N VAL A 113 -9.33 -16.51 -3.20
CA VAL A 113 -10.67 -15.93 -3.42
C VAL A 113 -10.75 -14.47 -2.94
N LEU A 114 -9.86 -14.06 -2.03
CA LEU A 114 -9.81 -12.70 -1.46
C LEU A 114 -9.09 -11.68 -2.37
N ARG A 115 -8.17 -12.15 -3.23
CA ARG A 115 -7.40 -11.35 -4.20
C ARG A 115 -8.24 -10.87 -5.38
#